data_AF-A0A835H4Z8-F1
#
_entry.id   AF-A0A835H4Z8-F1
#
_cell.length_a   1.000
_cell.length_b   1.000
_cell.length_c   1.000
_cell.angle_alpha   90.00
_cell.angle_beta   90.00
_cell.angle_gamma   90.00
#
_symmetry.space_group_name_H-M   'P 1'
#
loop_
_entity.id
_entity.type
_entity.pdbx_description
1 polymer ?
#
loop_
_entity_poly.entity_id
_entity_poly.type
_entity_poly.pdbx_seq_one_letter_code
_entity_poly.pdbx_strand_id
1 'polypeptide(L)'
;MPSCSKSQVRVDGQITTFELKERVVDKDGKLHTPKAYEVLFIKAEIDVYCICRLFHKGILCRHALYVLNEFVDEIPSHYILPRWRKDSKRKYVESCESLNFEASNRVQRYGILYPYTITIIEEGASS
;
A
#
# COMPACT_ATOMS: atom_id res chain seq x y z
N MET A 1 8.18 1.24 17.30
CA MET A 1 8.00 0.15 16.32
C MET A 1 9.02 -0.96 16.58
N PRO A 2 8.70 -2.04 17.32
CA PRO A 2 9.73 -2.77 18.06
C PRO A 2 10.33 -4.02 17.40
N SER A 3 9.95 -4.42 16.18
CA SER A 3 10.44 -5.68 15.59
C SER A 3 11.51 -5.56 14.50
N CYS A 4 11.91 -4.35 14.10
CA CYS A 4 12.92 -4.16 13.05
C CYS A 4 14.13 -3.37 13.57
N SER A 5 15.33 -3.92 13.48
CA SER A 5 16.59 -3.17 13.66
C SER A 5 17.13 -2.75 12.30
N LYS A 6 17.48 -1.48 12.14
CA LYS A 6 18.02 -0.91 10.89
C LYS A 6 19.50 -0.60 11.04
N SER A 7 20.27 -0.91 10.00
CA SER A 7 21.66 -0.49 9.83
C SER A 7 21.88 0.07 8.43
N GLN A 8 22.57 1.21 8.32
CA GLN A 8 23.03 1.71 7.04
C GLN A 8 24.24 0.88 6.58
N VAL A 9 24.19 0.37 5.35
CA VAL A 9 25.21 -0.55 4.83
C VAL A 9 26.10 0.14 3.81
N ARG A 10 25.52 0.97 2.94
CA ARG A 10 26.25 1.60 1.83
C ARG A 10 25.67 2.95 1.45
N VAL A 11 26.54 3.86 0.98
CA VAL A 11 26.17 5.12 0.35
C VAL A 11 26.94 5.23 -0.95
N ASP A 12 26.22 5.23 -2.07
CA ASP A 12 26.76 5.37 -3.42
C ASP A 12 26.15 6.62 -4.08
N GLY A 13 26.82 7.75 -3.94
CA GLY A 13 26.34 9.01 -4.50
C GLY A 13 24.99 9.41 -3.92
N GLN A 14 23.93 9.35 -4.75
CA GLN A 14 22.56 9.71 -4.36
C GLN A 14 21.74 8.52 -3.82
N ILE A 15 22.31 7.32 -3.80
CA ILE A 15 21.64 6.11 -3.34
C ILE A 15 22.20 5.70 -1.99
N THR A 16 21.32 5.49 -1.01
CA THR A 16 21.67 4.94 0.30
C THR A 16 21.01 3.59 0.48
N THR A 17 21.79 2.58 0.84
CA THR A 17 21.31 1.21 1.09
C THR A 17 21.26 0.93 2.59
N PHE A 18 20.11 0.46 3.05
CA PHE A 18 19.83 0.04 4.42
C PHE A 18 19.57 -1.45 4.48
N GLU A 19 19.99 -2.08 5.57
CA GLU A 19 19.59 -3.42 5.96
C GLU A 19 18.66 -3.33 7.17
N LEU A 20 17.47 -3.92 7.03
CA LEU A 20 16.49 -4.03 8.10
C LEU A 20 16.35 -5.49 8.51
N LYS A 21 16.67 -5.81 9.77
CA LYS A 21 16.48 -7.14 10.34
C LYS A 21 15.18 -7.19 11.12
N GLU A 22 14.26 -8.01 10.64
CA GLU A 22 12.96 -8.23 11.25
C GLU A 22 12.96 -9.50 12.10
N ARG A 23 12.51 -9.37 13.35
CA ARG A 23 12.21 -10.52 14.21
C ARG A 23 10.89 -11.15 13.74
N VAL A 24 10.93 -12.45 13.48
CA VAL A 24 9.77 -13.23 13.07
C VAL A 24 9.43 -14.18 14.22
N VAL A 25 8.21 -14.07 14.73
CA VAL A 25 7.66 -14.96 15.75
C VAL A 25 6.48 -15.70 15.11
N ASP A 26 6.44 -17.01 15.26
CA ASP A 26 5.31 -17.80 14.77
C ASP A 26 4.08 -17.68 15.69
N LYS A 27 3.00 -18.36 15.33
CA LYS A 27 1.76 -18.37 16.12
C LYS A 27 1.92 -19.04 17.49
N ASP A 28 2.94 -19.89 17.63
CA ASP A 28 3.26 -20.64 18.84
C ASP A 28 4.25 -19.88 19.75
N GLY A 29 4.63 -18.65 19.39
CA GLY A 29 5.55 -17.82 20.15
C GLY A 29 7.04 -18.16 19.93
N LYS A 30 7.36 -19.07 19.01
CA LYS A 30 8.73 -19.46 18.69
C LYS A 30 9.41 -18.36 17.88
N LEU A 31 10.59 -17.95 18.34
CA LEU A 31 11.44 -17.01 17.63
C LEU A 31 12.16 -17.72 16.48
N HIS A 32 11.95 -17.23 15.27
CA HIS A 32 12.69 -17.65 14.09
C HIS A 32 13.95 -16.82 13.88
N THR A 33 14.84 -17.32 13.02
CA THR A 33 15.99 -16.57 12.54
C THR A 33 15.52 -15.22 11.98
N PRO A 34 16.12 -14.09 12.41
CA PRO A 34 15.74 -12.78 11.90
C PRO A 34 15.90 -12.72 10.38
N LYS A 35 14.91 -12.16 9.70
CA LYS A 35 14.94 -11.99 8.26
C LYS A 35 15.50 -10.61 7.91
N ALA A 36 16.51 -10.57 7.06
CA ALA A 36 17.10 -9.33 6.57
C ALA A 36 16.40 -8.86 5.30
N TYR A 37 16.19 -7.55 5.20
CA TYR A 37 15.62 -6.87 4.05
C TYR A 37 16.51 -5.72 3.64
N GLU A 38 16.96 -5.72 2.40
CA GLU A 38 17.63 -4.58 1.79
C GLU A 38 16.60 -3.54 1.34
N VAL A 39 16.88 -2.29 1.68
CA VAL A 39 16.07 -1.13 1.30
C VAL A 39 16.97 -0.07 0.72
N LEU A 40 16.69 0.36 -0.50
CA LEU A 40 17.41 1.42 -1.19
C LEU A 40 16.58 2.70 -1.10
N PHE A 41 17.24 3.81 -0.77
CA PHE A 41 16.68 5.14 -0.82
C PHE A 41 17.41 5.97 -1.86
N ILE A 42 16.67 6.53 -2.82
CA ILE A 42 17.20 7.38 -3.89
C ILE A 42 16.88 8.82 -3.53
N LYS A 43 17.89 9.55 -3.04
CA LYS A 43 17.74 10.93 -2.56
C LYS A 43 17.29 11.91 -3.64
N ALA A 44 17.72 11.69 -4.89
CA ALA A 44 17.39 12.53 -6.03
C ALA A 44 15.88 12.58 -6.31
N GLU A 45 15.21 11.44 -6.13
CA GLU A 45 13.82 11.20 -6.50
C GLU A 45 12.90 11.16 -5.27
N ILE A 46 13.49 11.09 -4.07
CA ILE A 46 12.78 10.81 -2.81
C ILE A 46 11.97 9.51 -2.96
N ASP A 47 12.65 8.48 -3.48
CA ASP A 47 12.07 7.18 -3.79
C ASP A 47 12.73 6.06 -2.97
N VAL A 48 11.98 5.00 -2.67
CA VAL A 48 12.41 3.90 -1.81
C VAL A 48 12.02 2.54 -2.39
N TYR A 49 12.98 1.62 -2.42
CA TYR A 49 12.81 0.27 -2.94
C TYR A 49 13.16 -0.74 -1.86
N CYS A 50 12.25 -1.69 -1.57
CA CYS A 50 12.53 -2.78 -0.64
C CYS A 50 12.43 -4.14 -1.33
N ILE A 51 13.38 -5.04 -1.04
CA ILE A 51 13.41 -6.39 -1.60
C ILE A 51 12.24 -7.27 -1.17
N CYS A 52 11.48 -6.90 -0.13
CA CYS A 52 10.28 -7.66 0.23
C CYS A 52 9.22 -7.63 -0.88
N ARG A 53 9.29 -6.66 -1.80
CA ARG A 53 8.36 -6.47 -2.94
C ARG A 53 6.88 -6.44 -2.55
N LEU A 54 6.57 -6.18 -1.27
CA LEU A 54 5.21 -6.07 -0.75
C LEU A 54 4.54 -4.73 -1.10
N PHE A 55 4.94 -4.07 -2.19
CA PHE A 55 4.20 -2.96 -2.74
C PHE A 55 2.90 -3.49 -3.33
N HIS A 56 1.92 -3.72 -2.46
CA HIS A 56 0.62 -4.23 -2.83
C HIS A 56 -0.34 -3.05 -2.96
N LYS A 57 -0.88 -2.83 -4.17
CA LYS A 57 -1.98 -1.87 -4.41
C LYS A 57 -1.70 -0.41 -4.00
N GLY A 58 -0.43 0.02 -4.05
CA GLY A 58 -0.06 1.41 -3.83
C GLY A 58 0.34 1.79 -2.41
N ILE A 59 0.57 0.83 -1.52
CA ILE A 59 1.10 1.10 -0.17
C ILE A 59 2.54 0.61 -0.08
N LEU A 60 3.43 1.47 0.42
CA LEU A 60 4.79 1.10 0.78
C LEU A 60 4.79 0.00 1.84
N CYS A 61 5.66 -1.00 1.69
CA CYS A 61 5.85 -1.98 2.76
C CYS A 61 6.36 -1.29 4.03
N ARG A 62 6.17 -1.94 5.18
CA ARG A 62 6.64 -1.43 6.47
C ARG A 62 8.13 -1.05 6.47
N HIS A 63 8.97 -1.77 5.73
CA HIS A 63 10.41 -1.54 5.65
C HIS A 63 10.74 -0.27 4.86
N ALA A 64 10.09 -0.09 3.70
CA ALA A 64 10.25 1.08 2.86
C ALA A 64 9.73 2.33 3.58
N LEU A 65 8.57 2.23 4.24
CA LEU A 65 8.01 3.31 5.04
C LEU A 65 8.95 3.70 6.21
N TYR A 66 9.53 2.71 6.89
CA TYR A 66 10.46 2.97 8.00
C TYR A 66 11.70 3.74 7.56
N VAL A 67 12.26 3.41 6.39
CA VAL A 67 13.39 4.16 5.82
C VAL A 67 12.95 5.54 5.35
N LEU A 68 11.85 5.63 4.59
CA LEU A 68 11.37 6.88 4.03
C LEU A 68 11.07 7.94 5.11
N ASN A 69 10.47 7.53 6.23
CA ASN A 69 10.09 8.41 7.35
C ASN A 69 11.29 9.09 8.04
N GLU A 70 12.53 8.73 7.70
CA GLU A 70 13.73 9.42 8.21
C GLU A 70 14.21 10.55 7.30
N PHE A 71 13.73 10.58 6.05
CA PHE A 71 14.18 11.53 5.02
C PHE A 71 13.11 12.55 4.64
N VAL A 72 11.87 12.35 5.06
CA VAL A 72 10.73 13.22 4.73
C VAL A 72 9.86 13.47 5.95
N ASP A 73 9.30 14.68 6.03
CA ASP A 73 8.28 15.02 7.04
C ASP A 73 6.89 14.53 6.63
N GLU A 74 6.64 14.43 5.32
CA GLU A 74 5.38 13.98 4.73
C GLU A 74 5.63 12.97 3.61
N ILE A 75 4.71 12.00 3.48
CA ILE A 75 4.77 11.01 2.39
C ILE A 75 4.66 11.74 1.03
N PRO A 76 5.62 11.58 0.11
CA PRO A 76 5.55 12.16 -1.22
C PRO A 76 4.26 11.81 -1.96
N SER A 77 3.69 12.79 -2.68
CA SER A 77 2.39 12.65 -3.34
C SER A 77 2.33 11.51 -4.36
N HIS A 78 3.46 11.14 -4.97
CA HIS A 78 3.53 10.02 -5.92
C HIS A 78 3.25 8.65 -5.26
N TYR A 79 3.37 8.54 -3.93
CA TYR A 79 2.93 7.35 -3.18
C TYR A 79 1.46 7.41 -2.74
N ILE A 80 0.80 8.55 -2.87
CA ILE A 80 -0.59 8.74 -2.43
C ILE A 80 -1.52 8.53 -3.63
N LEU A 81 -1.93 7.29 -3.87
CA LEU A 81 -2.85 6.98 -4.97
C LEU A 81 -4.25 7.59 -4.72
N PRO A 82 -5.01 7.96 -5.78
CA PRO A 82 -6.35 8.51 -5.66
C PRO A 82 -7.29 7.67 -4.78
N ARG A 83 -7.23 6.34 -4.87
CA ARG A 83 -8.04 5.42 -4.02
C ARG A 83 -7.87 5.67 -2.52
N TRP A 84 -6.70 6.16 -2.07
CA TRP A 84 -6.40 6.43 -0.67
C TRP A 84 -6.78 7.84 -0.22
N ARG A 85 -7.08 8.74 -1.16
CA ARG A 85 -7.40 10.14 -0.88
C ARG A 85 -8.86 10.32 -0.45
N LYS A 86 -9.10 11.09 0.61
CA LYS A 86 -10.47 11.39 1.10
C LYS A 86 -11.29 12.22 0.12
N ASP A 87 -10.63 13.09 -0.64
CA ASP A 87 -11.23 13.96 -1.66
C ASP A 87 -11.36 13.27 -3.03
N SER A 88 -10.97 11.99 -3.14
CA SER A 88 -11.29 11.22 -4.33
C SER A 88 -12.81 11.09 -4.45
N LYS A 89 -13.36 11.58 -5.58
CA LYS A 89 -14.78 11.42 -5.87
C LYS A 89 -15.09 9.94 -5.93
N ARG A 90 -15.72 9.42 -4.88
CA ARG A 90 -16.37 8.12 -4.92
C ARG A 90 -17.55 8.26 -5.88
N LYS A 91 -17.34 7.92 -7.16
CA LYS A 91 -18.41 7.80 -8.18
C LYS A 91 -19.60 6.96 -7.71
N TYR A 92 -19.39 6.17 -6.65
CA TYR A 92 -20.36 5.37 -5.93
C TYR A 92 -21.57 6.12 -5.34
N VAL A 93 -21.37 7.30 -4.75
CA VAL A 93 -22.45 7.94 -3.94
C VAL A 93 -23.54 8.52 -4.83
N GLU A 94 -23.18 9.10 -5.98
CA GLU A 94 -24.15 9.70 -6.92
C GLU A 94 -25.05 8.65 -7.59
N SER A 95 -24.57 7.43 -7.80
CA SER A 95 -25.38 6.35 -8.39
C SER A 95 -26.28 5.62 -7.40
N CYS A 96 -25.95 5.62 -6.10
CA CYS A 96 -26.74 4.88 -5.10
C CYS A 96 -28.05 5.62 -4.75
N GLU A 97 -28.06 6.96 -4.78
CA GLU A 97 -29.30 7.73 -4.60
C GLU A 97 -30.35 7.42 -5.69
N SER A 98 -29.89 7.00 -6.88
CA SER A 98 -30.77 6.56 -7.97
C SER A 98 -31.29 5.11 -7.82
N LEU A 99 -30.77 4.34 -6.84
CA LEU A 99 -31.15 2.95 -6.57
C LEU A 99 -32.20 2.80 -5.47
N ASN A 100 -32.91 3.88 -5.11
CA ASN A 100 -34.11 3.84 -4.26
C ASN A 100 -35.29 3.06 -4.89
N PHE A 101 -35.08 2.33 -5.99
CA PHE A 101 -36.07 1.43 -6.54
C PHE A 101 -36.03 0.10 -5.80
N GLU A 102 -37.12 -0.21 -5.10
CA GLU A 102 -37.37 -1.44 -4.34
C GLU A 102 -37.03 -2.71 -5.15
N ALA A 103 -35.78 -3.16 -5.11
CA ALA A 103 -35.39 -4.45 -5.67
C ALA A 103 -35.85 -5.57 -4.74
N SER A 104 -37.14 -5.90 -4.85
CA SER A 104 -37.85 -6.84 -3.96
C SER A 104 -37.30 -8.29 -4.06
N ASN A 105 -36.60 -8.66 -5.14
CA ASN A 105 -36.00 -10.00 -5.31
C ASN A 105 -34.48 -9.99 -5.65
N ARG A 106 -33.75 -11.02 -5.19
CA ARG A 106 -32.31 -11.28 -5.40
C ARG A 106 -31.88 -11.24 -6.87
N VAL A 107 -32.71 -11.71 -7.80
CA VAL A 107 -32.37 -11.73 -9.24
C VAL A 107 -32.29 -10.31 -9.81
N GLN A 108 -33.20 -9.43 -9.41
CA GLN A 108 -33.19 -8.02 -9.81
C GLN A 108 -31.98 -7.28 -9.20
N ARG A 109 -31.66 -7.57 -7.94
CA ARG A 109 -30.43 -7.08 -7.31
C ARG A 109 -29.18 -7.51 -8.07
N TYR A 110 -29.10 -8.77 -8.52
CA TYR A 110 -27.97 -9.23 -9.30
C TYR A 110 -27.84 -8.48 -10.64
N GLY A 111 -28.95 -8.31 -11.36
CA GLY A 111 -28.97 -7.57 -12.64
C GLY A 111 -28.52 -6.11 -12.52
N ILE A 112 -28.77 -5.47 -11.38
CA ILE A 112 -28.36 -4.08 -11.10
C ILE A 112 -26.91 -4.02 -10.61
N LEU A 113 -26.52 -4.90 -9.68
CA LEU A 113 -25.22 -4.83 -9.02
C LEU A 113 -24.08 -5.38 -9.90
N TYR A 114 -24.34 -6.41 -10.70
CA TYR A 114 -23.30 -7.07 -11.50
C TYR A 114 -22.61 -6.12 -12.50
N PRO A 115 -23.32 -5.32 -13.33
CA PRO A 115 -22.68 -4.35 -14.23
C PRO A 115 -21.85 -3.31 -13.47
N TYR A 116 -22.35 -2.86 -12.31
CA TYR A 116 -21.67 -1.88 -11.48
C TYR A 116 -20.37 -2.43 -10.88
N THR A 117 -20.38 -3.69 -10.44
CA THR A 117 -19.18 -4.36 -9.91
C THR A 117 -18.09 -4.52 -10.96
N ILE A 118 -18.44 -4.74 -12.23
CA ILE A 118 -17.45 -4.82 -13.32
C ILE A 118 -16.74 -3.48 -13.49
N THR A 119 -17.46 -2.35 -13.55
CA THR A 119 -16.86 -1.02 -13.63
C THR A 119 -15.93 -0.73 -12.45
N ILE A 120 -16.32 -1.12 -11.23
CA ILE A 120 -15.46 -0.96 -10.03
C ILE A 120 -14.17 -1.76 -10.16
N ILE A 121 -14.25 -3.00 -10.64
CA ILE A 121 -13.08 -3.88 -10.79
C ILE A 121 -12.13 -3.29 -11.83
N GLU A 122 -12.63 -2.80 -12.96
CA GLU A 122 -11.84 -2.20 -14.03
C GLU A 122 -11.17 -0.89 -13.60
N GLU A 123 -11.90 0.02 -12.94
CA GLU A 123 -11.34 1.26 -12.38
C GLU A 123 -10.31 0.97 -11.29
N GLY A 124 -10.60 -0.01 -10.43
CA GLY A 124 -9.70 -0.43 -9.34
C GLY A 124 -8.42 -1.11 -9.82
N ALA A 125 -8.45 -1.72 -11.01
CA ALA A 125 -7.29 -2.32 -11.67
C ALA A 125 -6.43 -1.30 -12.44
N SER A 126 -7.04 -0.19 -12.86
CA SER A 126 -6.39 0.88 -13.64
C SER A 126 -5.79 2.00 -12.77
N SER A 127 -5.88 1.89 -11.44
CA SER A 127 -5.47 2.90 -10.44
C SER A 127 -4.27 2.49 -9.59
#